data_AF-A0A976L6U1-F1
#
_entry.id   AF-A0A976L6U1-F1
#
_cell.length_a   1.000
_cell.length_b   1.000
_cell.length_c   1.000
_cell.angle_alpha   90.00
_cell.angle_beta   90.00
_cell.angle_gamma   90.00
#
_symmetry.space_group_name_H-M   'P 1'
#
loop_
_entity.id
_entity.type
_entity.pdbx_description
1 polymer ?
#
loop_
_entity_poly.entity_id
_entity_poly.type
_entity_poly.pdbx_seq_one_letter_code
_entity_poly.pdbx_strand_id
1 'polypeptide(L)' 'MRTIKIVIEKDDCSWRATSPDINGMFIFANSLNEVRELVKSGVPFYLDSRDVEIIEVLEPAV' A
#
# COMPACT_ATOMS: atom_id res chain seq x y z
N MET A 1 -18.52 2.35 -1.39
CA MET A 1 -17.13 2.47 -1.88
C MET A 1 -16.34 3.39 -0.98
N ARG A 2 -15.39 2.84 -0.22
CA ARG A 2 -14.48 3.59 0.64
C ARG A 2 -13.15 3.78 -0.08
N THR A 3 -12.69 5.01 -0.22
CA THR A 3 -11.39 5.30 -0.82
C THR A 3 -10.29 5.21 0.23
N ILE A 4 -9.21 4.52 -0.10
CA ILE A 4 -8.06 4.25 0.78
C ILE A 4 -6.80 4.75 0.10
N LYS A 5 -6.10 5.68 0.76
CA LYS A 5 -4.80 6.17 0.29
C LYS A 5 -3.70 5.22 0.72
N ILE A 6 -2.88 4.82 -0.24
CA ILE A 6 -1.67 4.04 -0.02
C ILE A 6 -0.47 4.89 -0.44
N VAL A 7 0.48 5.04 0.47
CA VAL A 7 1.74 5.71 0.23
C VAL A 7 2.79 4.65 -0.02
N ILE A 8 3.38 4.65 -1.21
CA ILE A 8 4.45 3.74 -1.61
C ILE A 8 5.76 4.54 -1.64
N GLU A 9 6.72 4.10 -0.84
CA GLU A 9 8.05 4.70 -0.74
C GLU A 9 9.10 3.68 -1.16
N LYS A 10 10.18 4.18 -1.77
CA LYS A 10 11.38 3.38 -2.00
C LYS A 10 12.29 3.46 -0.78
N ASP A 11 12.74 2.31 -0.29
CA ASP A 11 13.62 2.17 0.87
C ASP A 11 14.87 1.40 0.45
N ASP A 12 15.96 2.10 0.15
CA ASP A 12 17.20 1.58 -0.46
C ASP A 12 16.96 0.66 -1.68
N CYS A 13 16.97 -0.66 -1.46
CA CYS A 13 16.82 -1.73 -2.45
C CYS A 13 15.41 -2.35 -2.45
N SER A 14 14.47 -1.75 -1.73
CA SER A 14 13.16 -2.29 -1.45
C SER A 14 12.07 -1.23 -1.58
N TRP A 15 10.84 -1.68 -1.45
CA TRP A 15 9.65 -0.85 -1.52
C TRP A 15 8.80 -1.13 -0.31
N ARG A 16 8.24 -0.07 0.28
CA ARG A 16 7.29 -0.17 1.38
C ARG A 16 5.99 0.54 1.02
N ALA A 17 4.89 0.03 1.53
CA ALA A 17 3.57 0.63 1.42
C ALA A 17 2.95 0.80 2.82
N THR A 18 2.48 2.01 3.09
CA THR A 18 1.76 2.38 4.32
C THR A 18 0.44 3.06 3.96
N SER A 19 -0.45 3.20 4.93
CA SER A 19 -1.71 3.93 4.74
C SER A 19 -2.01 4.81 5.94
N PRO A 20 -2.31 6.10 5.75
CA PRO A 20 -2.86 6.93 6.83
C PRO A 20 -4.29 6.51 7.21
N ASP A 21 -5.00 5.80 6.34
CA ASP A 21 -6.38 5.36 6.55
C ASP A 21 -6.48 4.00 7.25
N ILE A 22 -5.37 3.25 7.31
CA ILE A 22 -5.28 1.92 7.92
C ILE A 22 -4.13 1.91 8.93
N ASN A 23 -4.47 2.12 10.20
CA ASN A 23 -3.49 2.13 11.28
C ASN A 23 -2.76 0.78 11.37
N GLY A 24 -1.42 0.82 11.42
CA GLY A 24 -0.58 -0.37 11.51
C GLY A 24 -0.40 -1.13 10.19
N MET A 25 -0.96 -0.66 9.07
CA MET A 25 -0.67 -1.26 7.76
C MET A 25 0.77 -0.98 7.36
N PHE A 26 1.51 -2.06 7.18
CA PHE A 26 2.87 -2.02 6.66
C PHE A 26 3.07 -3.21 5.73
N ILE A 27 3.38 -2.93 4.47
CA ILE A 27 3.68 -3.92 3.44
C ILE A 27 5.06 -3.62 2.89
N PHE A 28 5.87 -4.65 2.68
CA PHE A 28 7.25 -4.52 2.22
C PHE A 28 7.55 -5.56 1.15
N ALA A 29 8.26 -5.17 0.10
CA ALA A 29 8.68 -6.09 -0.95
C ALA A 29 9.93 -5.59 -1.69
N ASN A 30 10.56 -6.47 -2.48
CA ASN A 30 11.82 -6.14 -3.16
C ASN A 30 11.61 -5.38 -4.48
N SER A 31 10.37 -5.26 -4.95
CA SER A 31 10.03 -4.53 -6.17
C SER A 31 8.72 -3.77 -6.04
N LEU A 32 8.60 -2.69 -6.81
CA LEU A 32 7.39 -1.87 -6.85
C LEU A 32 6.16 -2.69 -7.28
N ASN A 33 6.35 -3.61 -8.23
CA ASN A 33 5.28 -4.45 -8.73
C ASN A 33 4.77 -5.41 -7.64
N GLU A 34 5.69 -6.02 -6.91
CA GLU A 34 5.35 -6.93 -5.81
C GLU A 34 4.61 -6.20 -4.68
N VAL A 35 5.07 -5.00 -4.27
CA VAL A 35 4.35 -4.18 -3.28
C VAL A 35 2.94 -3.86 -3.75
N ARG A 36 2.73 -3.50 -5.02
CA ARG A 36 1.40 -3.18 -5.56
C ARG A 36 0.45 -4.38 -5.50
N GLU A 37 0.92 -5.57 -5.87
CA GLU A 37 0.12 -6.78 -5.79
C GLU A 37 -0.22 -7.15 -4.34
N LEU A 38 0.72 -6.95 -3.41
CA LEU A 38 0.46 -7.11 -1.97
C LEU A 38 -0.53 -6.06 -1.44
N VAL A 39 -0.48 -4.81 -1.91
CA VAL A 39 -1.45 -3.76 -1.56
C VAL A 39 -2.85 -4.13 -2.01
N LYS A 40 -3.02 -4.55 -3.28
CA LYS A 40 -4.34 -4.92 -3.84
C LYS A 40 -4.98 -6.09 -3.08
N SER A 41 -4.18 -7.05 -2.62
CA SER A 41 -4.67 -8.20 -1.86
C SER A 41 -4.79 -7.94 -0.36
N GLY A 42 -3.87 -7.16 0.21
CA GLY A 42 -3.78 -6.88 1.64
C GLY A 42 -4.77 -5.83 2.12
N VAL A 43 -5.04 -4.76 1.35
CA VAL A 43 -5.97 -3.69 1.76
C VAL A 43 -7.38 -4.24 2.05
N PRO A 44 -7.97 -5.09 1.18
CA PRO A 44 -9.27 -5.72 1.49
C PRO A 44 -9.24 -6.58 2.75
N PHE A 45 -8.12 -7.25 3.04
CA PHE A 45 -7.94 -8.07 4.24
C PHE A 45 -7.91 -7.21 5.50
N TYR A 46 -7.14 -6.11 5.51
CA TYR A 46 -7.07 -5.19 6.66
C TYR A 46 -8.41 -4.53 6.99
N LEU A 47 -9.27 -4.35 5.99
CA LEU A 47 -10.53 -3.64 6.13
C LEU A 47 -11.75 -4.56 6.28
N ASP A 48 -11.55 -5.88 6.23
CA ASP A 48 -12.61 -6.89 6.14
C ASP A 48 -13.70 -6.51 5.12
N SER A 49 -13.28 -5.93 3.99
CA SER A 49 -14.17 -5.35 2.99
C SER A 49 -13.54 -5.37 1.61
N ARG A 50 -14.35 -5.71 0.59
CA ARG A 50 -13.94 -5.71 -0.82
C ARG A 50 -14.41 -4.47 -1.58
N ASP A 51 -15.25 -3.62 -0.97
CA ASP A 51 -15.77 -2.40 -1.59
C ASP A 51 -14.85 -1.20 -1.28
N VAL A 52 -13.60 -1.32 -1.75
CA VAL A 52 -12.54 -0.35 -1.51
C VAL A 52 -11.94 0.13 -2.82
N GLU A 53 -11.74 1.43 -2.93
CA GLU A 53 -11.01 2.05 -4.01
C GLU A 53 -9.61 2.42 -3.49
N ILE A 54 -8.56 1.92 -4.14
CA ILE A 54 -7.18 2.15 -3.72
C ILE A 54 -6.59 3.30 -4.54
N ILE A 55 -6.15 4.36 -3.87
CA ILE A 55 -5.38 5.45 -4.46
C ILE A 55 -3.93 5.32 -4.04
N GLU A 56 -3.06 5.00 -5.00
CA GLU A 56 -1.62 4.91 -4.79
C GLU A 56 -0.95 6.27 -4.99
N VAL A 57 -0.10 6.66 -4.03
CA VAL A 57 0.81 7.80 -4.14
C VAL A 57 2.23 7.26 -4.05
N LEU A 58 3.01 7.49 -5.11
CA LEU A 58 4.42 7.14 -5.14
C LEU A 58 5.22 8.35 -4.65
N GLU A 59 5.90 8.21 -3.51
CA GLU A 59 6.79 9.26 -3.03
C GLU A 59 8.19 9.10 -3.65
N PRO A 60 8.82 10.21 -4.08
CA PRO A 60 10.18 10.17 -4.59
C PRO A 60 11.16 9.74 -3.48
N ALA A 61 12.14 8.92 -3.84
CA ALA A 61 13.24 8.60 -2.93
C ALA A 61 13.97 9.88 -2.54
N VAL A 62 14.17 10.10 -1.24
CA VAL A 62 14.92 11.24 -0.67
C VAL A 62 16.40 11.12 -1.04
#